data_AF-A0A5N9HD10-F1
#
_entry.id   AF-A0A5N9HD10-F1
#
_cell.length_a   1.000
_cell.length_b   1.000
_cell.length_c   1.000
_cell.angle_alpha   90.00
_cell.angle_beta   90.00
_cell.angle_gamma   90.00
#
_symmetry.space_group_name_H-M   'P 1'
#
loop_
_entity.id
_entity.type
_entity.pdbx_description
1 polymer ?
#
loop_
_entity_poly.entity_id
_entity_poly.type
_entity_poly.pdbx_seq_one_letter_code
_entity_poly.pdbx_strand_id
1 'polypeptide(L)' 'MNTARRMESLGQAGKIQITQEMYELLGDDFVYSPRGVVDIKGKGEMETWWLEGRNSA' A
#
# COMPACT_ATOMS: atom_id res chain seq x y z
N MET A 1 16.84 5.90 4.82
CA MET A 1 16.35 4.80 3.96
C MET A 1 15.09 5.29 3.26
N ASN A 2 14.98 5.17 1.93
CA ASN A 2 13.87 5.78 1.19
C ASN A 2 12.84 4.71 0.76
N THR A 3 11.94 4.35 1.68
CA THR A 3 10.95 3.27 1.51
C THR A 3 10.01 3.54 0.33
N ALA A 4 9.58 4.79 0.14
CA ALA A 4 8.64 5.18 -0.91
C ALA A 4 9.14 4.83 -2.32
N ARG A 5 10.42 5.12 -2.63
CA ARG A 5 11.01 4.81 -3.95
C ARG A 5 11.08 3.31 -4.23
N ARG A 6 11.28 2.49 -3.19
CA ARG A 6 11.32 1.03 -3.33
C ARG A 6 9.92 0.44 -3.48
N MET A 7 8.93 0.99 -2.77
CA MET A 7 7.53 0.61 -2.98
C MET A 7 7.04 0.98 -4.38
N GLU A 8 7.38 2.16 -4.88
CA GLU A 8 7.03 2.59 -6.24
C GLU A 8 7.58 1.64 -7.31
N SER A 9 8.81 1.14 -7.16
CA SER A 9 9.40 0.17 -8.09
C SER A 9 8.68 -1.18 -8.13
N LEU A 10 7.93 -1.51 -7.08
CA LEU A 10 7.07 -2.69 -6.99
C LEU A 10 5.61 -2.36 -7.32
N GLY A 11 5.29 -1.10 -7.61
CA GLY A 11 3.94 -0.64 -7.92
C GLY A 11 3.40 -1.18 -9.25
N GLN A 12 2.09 -1.08 -9.43
CA GLN A 12 1.42 -1.39 -10.69
C GLN A 12 0.89 -0.08 -11.28
N ALA A 13 1.11 0.13 -12.57
CA ALA A 13 0.59 1.32 -13.26
C ALA A 13 -0.93 1.45 -13.08
N GLY A 14 -1.39 2.65 -12.73
CA GLY A 14 -2.80 2.93 -12.48
C GLY A 14 -3.32 2.47 -11.12
N LYS A 15 -2.47 1.94 -10.23
CA LYS A 15 -2.84 1.57 -8.86
C LYS A 15 -1.99 2.32 -7.83
N ILE A 16 -2.60 2.61 -6.68
CA ILE A 16 -1.92 3.24 -5.55
C ILE A 16 -1.67 2.18 -4.49
N GLN A 17 -0.40 1.87 -4.22
CA GLN A 17 -0.01 0.91 -3.18
C GLN A 17 0.18 1.65 -1.85
N ILE A 18 -0.38 1.09 -0.78
CA ILE A 18 -0.21 1.60 0.58
C ILE A 18 0.31 0.49 1.51
N THR A 19 0.94 0.89 2.60
CA THR A 19 1.36 0.00 3.70
C THR A 19 0.21 -0.26 4.67
N GLN A 20 0.34 -1.28 5.51
CA GLN A 20 -0.59 -1.51 6.62
C GLN A 20 -0.73 -0.28 7.55
N GLU A 21 0.37 0.40 7.88
CA GLU A 21 0.33 1.63 8.72
C GLU A 21 -0.55 2.72 8.08
N MET A 22 -0.52 2.86 6.75
CA MET A 22 -1.36 3.83 6.05
C MET A 22 -2.83 3.37 5.96
N TYR A 23 -3.08 2.07 5.84
CA TYR A 23 -4.42 1.50 5.94
C TYR A 23 -5.05 1.81 7.30
N GLU A 24 -4.31 1.60 8.39
CA GLU A 24 -4.77 1.89 9.76
C GLU A 24 -5.02 3.39 9.97
N LEU A 25 -4.21 4.26 9.35
CA LEU A 25 -4.37 5.72 9.44
C LEU A 25 -5.58 6.24 8.65
N LEU A 26 -5.83 5.69 7.46
CA LEU A 26 -6.93 6.10 6.59
C LEU A 26 -8.27 5.52 7.02
N GLY A 27 -8.28 4.38 7.71
CA GLY A 27 -9.49 3.77 8.27
C GLY A 27 -10.55 3.46 7.21
N ASP A 28 -11.82 3.53 7.59
CA ASP A 28 -12.93 3.11 6.71
C ASP A 28 -13.38 4.19 5.69
N ASP A 29 -12.65 5.32 5.63
CA ASP A 29 -12.91 6.41 4.68
C ASP A 29 -12.55 6.05 3.23
N PHE A 30 -11.84 4.94 3.02
CA PHE A 30 -11.39 4.48 1.71
C PHE A 30 -11.66 3.00 1.51
N VAL A 31 -11.66 2.59 0.24
CA VAL A 31 -11.80 1.20 -0.18
C VAL A 31 -10.44 0.65 -0.56
N TYR A 32 -10.14 -0.54 -0.06
CA TYR A 32 -8.86 -1.20 -0.24
C TYR A 32 -9.03 -2.61 -0.77
N SER A 33 -8.05 -3.07 -1.55
CA SER A 33 -7.91 -4.47 -1.94
C SER A 33 -6.62 -5.05 -1.39
N PRO A 34 -6.63 -6.25 -0.77
CA PRO A 34 -5.41 -6.89 -0.30
C PRO A 34 -4.50 -7.17 -1.49
N ARG A 35 -3.25 -6.69 -1.41
CA ARG A 35 -2.19 -7.07 -2.35
C ARG A 35 -1.40 -8.26 -1.81
N GLY A 36 -1.23 -8.32 -0.50
CA GLY A 36 -0.42 -9.31 0.20
C GLY A 36 0.98 -8.77 0.53
N VAL A 37 1.86 -9.71 0.87
CA VAL A 37 3.22 -9.42 1.34
C VAL A 37 4.16 -9.19 0.15
N VAL A 38 4.94 -8.12 0.21
CA VAL A 38 6.01 -7.81 -0.75
C VAL A 38 7.35 -7.72 -0.04
N ASP A 39 8.39 -8.31 -0.62
CA ASP A 39 9.75 -8.17 -0.10
C ASP A 39 10.35 -6.83 -0.55
N ILE A 40 10.58 -5.95 0.41
CA ILE A 40 11.24 -4.67 0.19
C ILE A 40 12.68 -4.81 0.65
N LYS A 41 13.60 -4.78 -0.31
CA LYS A 41 15.05 -4.82 -0.04
C LYS A 41 15.43 -3.91 1.12
N GLY A 42 15.96 -4.49 2.20
CA GLY A 42 16.42 -3.81 3.41
C GLY A 42 15.35 -3.49 4.46
N LYS A 43 14.07 -3.77 4.19
CA LYS A 43 12.97 -3.77 5.19
C LYS A 43 12.40 -5.17 5.41
N GLY A 44 12.65 -6.10 4.48
CA GLY A 44 12.10 -7.44 4.49
C GLY A 44 10.67 -7.45 3.97
N GLU A 45 9.94 -8.47 4.38
CA GLU A 45 8.55 -8.69 4.01
C GLU A 45 7.63 -7.64 4.64
N MET A 46 6.83 -6.97 3.82
CA MET A 46 5.85 -5.98 4.24
C MET A 46 4.50 -6.27 3.63
N GLU A 47 3.46 -6.28 4.46
CA GLU A 47 2.08 -6.37 3.99
C GLU A 47 1.63 -5.05 3.34
N THR A 48 0.97 -5.17 2.19
CA THR A 48 0.58 -4.02 1.39
C THR A 48 -0.81 -4.20 0.80
N TRP A 49 -1.41 -3.05 0.49
CA TRP A 49 -2.79 -2.93 0.03
C TRP A 49 -2.85 -2.02 -1.20
N TRP A 50 -3.85 -2.24 -2.05
CA TRP A 50 -4.21 -1.32 -3.11
C TRP A 50 -5.30 -0.39 -2.62
N LEU A 51 -5.12 0.92 -2.81
CA LEU A 51 -6.16 1.91 -2.60
C LEU A 51 -7.01 2.00 -3.87
N GLU A 52 -8.27 1.58 -3.80
CA GLU A 52 -9.20 1.52 -4.93
C GLU A 52 -10.02 2.81 -5.08
N GLY A 53 -10.24 3.53 -3.98
CA GLY A 53 -10.99 4.78 -4.01
C GLY A 53 -11.42 5.26 -2.64
N ARG A 54 -12.14 6.38 -2.60
CA ARG A 54 -12.74 6.90 -1.37
C ARG A 54 -14.08 6.22 -1.14
N ASN A 55 -14.36 5.84 0.11
CA ASN A 55 -15.67 5.37 0.51
C ASN A 55 -16.59 6.59 0.59
N SER A 56 -17.43 6.75 -0.43
CA SER A 56 -18.52 7.73 -0.43
C SER A 56 -19.74 7.12 0.25
N ALA A 57 -19.66 6.95 1.56
CA ALA A 57 -20.84 6.70 2.40
C ALA A 57 -21.54 8.03 2.73
#